data_AF-A0A1I8MY76-F1
#
_entry.id   AF-A0A1I8MY76-F1
#
_cell.length_a   1.000
_cell.length_b   1.000
_cell.length_c   1.000
_cell.angle_alpha   90.00
_cell.angle_beta   90.00
_cell.angle_gamma   90.00
#
_symmetry.space_group_name_H-M   'P 1'
#
loop_
_entity.id
_entity.type
_entity.pdbx_description
1 polymer ?
#
loop_
_entity_poly.entity_id
_entity_poly.type
_entity_poly.pdbx_seq_one_letter_code
_entity_poly.pdbx_strand_id
1 'polypeptide(L)'
;NFKEKDSGKVVLYTTSMGIIRDTYAKCSNVKKILRTLLVKFEERDVFMSVEYQQEIKERMHSEIIKVPQLFVEGQHIGDAETVERLNESGELRQLLKPYKSIATTYTCQTCGGYRLLPCPSCKGSKKSVHRNHFTAEFVALKCMNCDEVGLVKCHNC
;
A
#
# COMPACT_ATOMS: atom_id res chain seq x y z
N ASN A 1 11.99 -14.61 -0.66
CA ASN A 1 12.82 -13.83 -1.60
C ASN A 1 12.02 -12.63 -2.11
N PHE A 2 12.38 -11.39 -1.75
CA PHE A 2 11.62 -10.21 -2.15
C PHE A 2 11.72 -9.90 -3.65
N LYS A 3 12.80 -10.33 -4.32
CA LYS A 3 12.95 -10.16 -5.78
C LYS A 3 11.87 -10.91 -6.55
N GLU A 4 11.55 -12.13 -6.14
CA GLU A 4 10.46 -12.92 -6.75
C GLU A 4 9.08 -12.33 -6.44
N LYS A 5 8.84 -11.95 -5.17
CA LYS A 5 7.55 -11.39 -4.73
C LYS A 5 7.18 -10.09 -5.45
N ASP A 6 8.18 -9.25 -5.70
CA ASP A 6 8.03 -7.92 -6.30
C ASP A 6 8.46 -7.87 -7.78
N SER A 7 8.72 -9.02 -8.42
CA SER A 7 9.12 -9.07 -9.83
C SER A 7 8.12 -8.32 -10.72
N GLY A 8 8.61 -7.44 -11.58
CA GLY A 8 7.79 -6.58 -12.44
C GLY A 8 6.98 -5.50 -11.71
N LYS A 9 7.23 -5.24 -10.42
CA LYS A 9 6.47 -4.26 -9.61
C LYS A 9 7.33 -3.12 -9.10
N VAL A 10 6.71 -1.94 -9.06
CA VAL A 10 7.17 -0.80 -8.28
C VAL A 10 6.35 -0.77 -6.99
N VAL A 11 7.02 -0.77 -5.84
CA VAL A 11 6.37 -0.83 -4.52
C VAL A 11 6.77 0.40 -3.73
N LEU A 12 5.78 1.15 -3.23
CA LEU A 12 5.98 2.29 -2.36
C LEU A 12 5.43 1.96 -0.97
N TYR A 13 6.32 1.88 0.01
CA TYR A 13 5.92 1.91 1.41
C TYR A 13 5.62 3.35 1.81
N THR A 14 4.46 3.55 2.41
CA THR A 14 3.91 4.87 2.73
C THR A 14 3.08 4.81 4.00
N THR A 15 2.54 5.95 4.42
CA THR A 15 1.58 6.02 5.52
C THR A 15 0.41 6.91 5.12
N SER A 16 -0.81 6.52 5.50
CA SER A 16 -1.98 7.39 5.51
C SER A 16 -2.11 8.22 6.79
N MET A 17 -1.29 7.93 7.82
CA MET A 17 -1.30 8.67 9.07
C MET A 17 -0.78 10.09 8.87
N GLY A 18 -1.63 11.08 9.13
CA GLY A 18 -1.33 12.50 8.93
C GLY A 18 -0.81 13.25 10.17
N ILE A 19 -0.65 12.59 11.32
CA ILE A 19 -0.22 13.26 12.58
C ILE A 19 1.16 13.91 12.41
N ILE A 20 2.10 13.20 11.79
CA ILE A 20 3.44 13.74 11.48
C ILE A 20 3.38 14.37 10.10
N ARG A 21 3.04 15.67 10.05
CA ARG A 21 2.79 16.41 8.81
C ARG A 21 3.93 16.32 7.80
N ASP A 22 5.17 16.38 8.28
CA ASP A 22 6.37 16.33 7.45
C ASP A 22 6.51 14.99 6.72
N THR A 23 6.31 13.88 7.45
CA THR A 23 6.30 12.52 6.90
C THR A 23 5.15 12.34 5.91
N TYR A 24 3.97 12.85 6.25
CA TYR A 24 2.81 12.80 5.36
C TYR A 24 3.06 13.57 4.06
N ALA A 25 3.65 14.77 4.15
CA ALA A 25 3.99 15.58 2.99
C ALA A 25 5.01 14.86 2.08
N LYS A 26 6.08 14.30 2.65
CA LYS A 26 7.08 13.49 1.91
C LYS A 26 6.45 12.29 1.22
N CYS A 27 5.59 11.54 1.91
CA CYS A 27 4.84 10.42 1.33
C CYS A 27 3.94 10.87 0.17
N SER A 28 3.21 11.97 0.35
CA SER A 28 2.34 12.54 -0.67
C SER A 28 3.13 13.01 -1.89
N ASN A 29 4.32 13.59 -1.68
CA ASN A 29 5.17 14.05 -2.77
C ASN A 29 5.68 12.90 -3.62
N VAL A 30 6.22 11.84 -3.02
CA VAL A 30 6.67 10.65 -3.75
C VAL A 30 5.51 10.01 -4.53
N LYS A 31 4.31 9.92 -3.94
CA LYS A 31 3.11 9.46 -4.67
C LYS A 31 2.80 10.34 -5.89
N LYS A 32 2.89 11.67 -5.75
CA LYS A 32 2.67 12.61 -6.87
C LYS A 32 3.72 12.41 -7.96
N ILE A 33 5.00 12.29 -7.61
CA ILE A 33 6.08 12.05 -8.58
C ILE A 33 5.79 10.79 -9.41
N LEU A 34 5.49 9.66 -8.76
CA LEU A 34 5.20 8.40 -9.45
C LEU A 34 3.97 8.50 -10.35
N ARG A 35 2.90 9.17 -9.88
CA ARG A 35 1.68 9.41 -10.67
C ARG A 35 1.94 10.31 -11.88
N THR A 36 2.71 11.38 -11.71
CA THR A 36 3.11 12.28 -12.81
C THR A 36 3.97 11.57 -13.85
N LEU A 37 4.81 10.62 -13.42
CA LEU A 37 5.57 9.76 -14.33
C LEU A 37 4.73 8.65 -14.99
N LEU A 38 3.44 8.54 -14.65
CA LEU A 38 2.50 7.52 -15.12
C LEU A 38 2.95 6.09 -14.80
N VAL A 39 3.60 5.92 -13.65
CA VAL A 39 4.13 4.63 -13.21
C VAL A 39 3.06 3.87 -12.46
N LYS A 40 2.83 2.59 -12.83
CA LYS A 40 2.00 1.69 -12.03
C LYS A 40 2.81 1.24 -10.81
N PHE A 41 2.34 1.59 -9.61
CA PHE A 41 2.94 1.15 -8.35
C PHE A 41 1.91 0.57 -7.38
N GLU A 42 2.38 -0.26 -6.46
CA GLU A 42 1.66 -0.80 -5.31
C GLU A 42 1.94 0.07 -4.08
N GLU A 43 0.89 0.56 -3.42
CA GLU A 43 1.02 1.26 -2.14
C GLU A 43 0.94 0.25 -1.00
N ARG A 44 1.97 0.22 -0.15
CA ARG A 44 1.99 -0.57 1.09
C ARG A 44 1.93 0.39 2.27
N ASP A 45 0.73 0.55 2.81
CA ASP A 45 0.48 1.46 3.92
C ASP A 45 0.84 0.82 5.25
N VAL A 46 1.93 1.29 5.85
CA VAL A 46 2.44 0.75 7.12
C VAL A 46 1.56 1.14 8.32
N PHE A 47 0.70 2.16 8.20
CA PHE A 47 -0.25 2.47 9.26
C PHE A 47 -1.41 1.47 9.29
N MET A 48 -1.80 0.97 8.12
CA MET A 48 -3.00 0.12 7.97
C MET A 48 -2.73 -1.39 8.11
N SER A 49 -1.49 -1.85 7.98
CA SER A 49 -1.15 -3.29 8.02
C SER A 49 0.11 -3.55 8.84
N VAL A 50 -0.02 -4.46 9.82
CA VAL A 50 1.09 -4.94 10.66
C VAL A 50 2.06 -5.79 9.83
N GLU A 51 1.57 -6.51 8.83
CA GLU A 51 2.40 -7.30 7.91
C GLU A 51 3.33 -6.39 7.11
N TYR A 52 2.85 -5.24 6.62
CA TYR A 52 3.71 -4.27 5.93
C TYR A 52 4.71 -3.60 6.87
N GLN A 53 4.37 -3.42 8.16
CA GLN A 53 5.33 -2.96 9.16
C GLN A 53 6.46 -3.97 9.36
N GLN A 54 6.13 -5.26 9.49
CA GLN A 54 7.13 -6.32 9.64
C GLN A 54 7.99 -6.45 8.37
N GLU A 55 7.36 -6.42 7.19
CA GLU A 55 8.06 -6.55 5.92
C GLU A 55 9.07 -5.43 5.68
N ILE A 56 8.72 -4.16 5.96
CA ILE A 56 9.67 -3.06 5.79
C ILE A 56 10.81 -3.11 6.80
N LYS A 57 10.55 -3.53 8.05
CA LYS A 57 11.60 -3.70 9.06
C LYS A 57 12.62 -4.75 8.63
N GLU A 58 12.14 -5.88 8.13
CA GLU A 58 12.99 -6.95 7.59
C GLU A 58 13.84 -6.46 6.41
N ARG A 59 13.22 -5.78 5.44
CA ARG A 59 13.90 -5.25 4.24
C ARG A 59 14.95 -4.19 4.55
N MET A 60 14.69 -3.34 5.54
CA MET A 60 15.58 -2.24 5.92
C MET A 60 16.57 -2.64 7.00
N HIS A 61 16.49 -3.87 7.54
CA HIS A 61 17.26 -4.34 8.68
C HIS A 61 17.22 -3.36 9.86
N SER A 62 16.04 -2.78 10.13
CA SER A 62 15.86 -1.74 11.14
C SER A 62 14.51 -1.86 11.82
N GLU A 63 14.49 -1.70 13.14
CA GLU A 63 13.26 -1.63 13.93
C GLU A 63 12.49 -0.31 13.74
N ILE A 64 13.17 0.73 13.25
CA ILE A 64 12.58 2.05 13.05
C ILE A 64 12.02 2.13 11.63
N ILE A 65 10.70 2.25 11.52
CA ILE A 65 10.03 2.41 10.23
C ILE A 65 10.18 3.85 9.77
N LYS A 66 10.89 4.05 8.66
CA LYS A 66 11.00 5.34 7.96
C LYS A 66 10.23 5.24 6.66
N VAL A 67 9.30 6.15 6.42
CA VAL A 67 8.54 6.26 5.16
C VAL A 67 8.62 7.68 4.60
N PRO A 68 8.52 7.86 3.27
CA PRO A 68 8.33 6.83 2.25
C PRO A 68 9.59 6.02 1.92
N GLN A 69 9.42 4.78 1.43
CA GLN A 69 10.51 3.97 0.84
C GLN A 69 10.07 3.36 -0.48
N LEU A 70 10.85 3.60 -1.53
CA LEU A 70 10.57 3.09 -2.88
C LEU A 70 11.43 1.85 -3.18
N PHE A 71 10.77 0.84 -3.75
CA PHE A 71 11.39 -0.37 -4.25
C PHE A 71 10.97 -0.63 -5.70
N VAL A 72 11.89 -1.21 -6.49
CA VAL A 72 11.64 -1.65 -7.86
C VAL A 72 12.17 -3.07 -7.98
N GLU A 73 11.30 -4.04 -8.30
CA GLU A 73 11.65 -5.47 -8.41
C GLU A 73 12.36 -6.03 -7.17
N GLY A 74 11.93 -5.56 -6.00
CA GLY A 74 12.50 -5.94 -4.71
C GLY A 74 13.82 -5.24 -4.37
N GLN A 75 14.39 -4.44 -5.27
CA GLN A 75 15.56 -3.60 -4.97
C GLN A 75 15.15 -2.28 -4.34
N HIS A 76 15.84 -1.88 -3.27
CA HIS A 76 15.64 -0.59 -2.63
C HIS A 76 16.20 0.55 -3.48
N ILE A 77 15.36 1.54 -3.79
CA ILE A 77 15.74 2.73 -4.57
C ILE A 77 16.07 3.89 -3.64
N GLY A 78 15.28 4.08 -2.58
CA GLY A 78 15.55 5.10 -1.57
C GLY A 78 14.30 5.70 -0.92
N ASP A 79 14.56 6.72 -0.11
CA ASP A 79 13.58 7.52 0.61
C ASP A 79 13.11 8.74 -0.22
N ALA A 80 12.37 9.66 0.42
CA ALA A 80 11.85 10.85 -0.26
C ALA A 80 12.94 11.70 -0.94
N GLU A 81 14.01 12.01 -0.22
CA GLU A 81 15.11 12.86 -0.74
C GLU A 81 15.81 12.18 -1.92
N THR A 82 16.08 10.87 -1.79
CA THR A 82 16.69 10.10 -2.87
C THR A 82 15.81 10.07 -4.11
N VAL A 83 14.50 9.86 -3.95
CA VAL A 83 13.55 9.82 -5.06
C VAL A 83 13.39 11.20 -5.72
N GLU A 84 13.35 12.28 -4.94
CA GLU A 84 13.28 13.65 -5.43
C GLU A 84 14.51 14.00 -6.27
N ARG A 85 15.71 13.72 -5.75
CA ARG A 85 16.97 13.94 -6.47
C ARG A 85 17.03 13.18 -7.78
N LEU A 86 16.63 11.90 -7.79
CA LEU A 86 16.58 11.09 -9.02
C LEU A 86 15.52 11.59 -10.01
N ASN A 87 14.42 12.17 -9.51
CA ASN A 87 13.40 12.77 -10.35
C ASN A 87 13.91 14.06 -11.02
N GLU A 88 14.63 14.90 -10.28
CA GLU A 88 15.24 16.13 -10.78
C GLU A 88 16.34 15.87 -11.81
N SER A 89 17.18 14.85 -11.61
CA SER A 89 18.20 14.44 -12.59
C SER A 89 17.61 13.74 -13.82
N GLY A 90 16.35 13.31 -13.75
CA GLY A 90 15.68 12.54 -14.79
C GLY A 90 16.02 11.04 -14.81
N GLU A 91 16.94 10.59 -13.96
CA GLU A 91 17.31 9.17 -13.83
C GLU A 91 16.12 8.31 -13.40
N LEU A 92 15.27 8.82 -12.50
CA LEU A 92 14.06 8.12 -12.06
C LEU A 92 13.12 7.80 -13.22
N ARG A 93 12.98 8.74 -14.17
CA ARG A 93 12.15 8.55 -15.37
C ARG A 93 12.71 7.45 -16.28
N GLN A 94 14.03 7.33 -16.37
CA GLN A 94 14.68 6.28 -17.16
C GLN A 94 14.51 4.92 -16.49
N LEU A 95 14.80 4.85 -15.18
CA LEU A 95 14.65 3.66 -14.35
C LEU A 95 13.22 3.11 -14.42
N LEU A 96 12.21 3.98 -14.30
CA LEU A 96 10.81 3.57 -14.21
C LEU A 96 10.11 3.44 -15.58
N LYS A 97 10.81 3.66 -16.69
CA LYS A 97 10.25 3.58 -18.05
C LYS A 97 9.49 2.27 -18.34
N PRO A 98 9.98 1.08 -17.92
CA PRO A 98 9.27 -0.18 -18.17
C PRO A 98 7.93 -0.31 -17.44
N TYR A 99 7.72 0.46 -16.37
CA TYR A 99 6.54 0.38 -15.49
C TYR A 99 5.49 1.44 -15.80
N LYS A 100 5.67 2.19 -16.89
CA LYS A 100 4.69 3.18 -17.32
C LYS A 100 3.41 2.47 -17.76
N SER A 101 2.28 2.97 -17.29
CA SER A 101 0.97 2.44 -17.64
C SER A 101 -0.04 3.57 -17.73
N ILE A 102 -0.62 3.76 -18.92
CA ILE A 102 -1.69 4.75 -19.13
C ILE A 102 -2.91 4.43 -18.25
N ALA A 103 -3.07 3.17 -17.82
CA ALA A 103 -4.14 2.79 -16.89
C ALA A 103 -4.11 3.61 -15.57
N THR A 104 -2.96 4.19 -15.18
CA THR A 104 -2.87 5.02 -13.97
C THR A 104 -3.56 6.38 -14.08
N THR A 105 -3.93 6.83 -15.29
CA THR A 105 -4.70 8.07 -15.46
C THR A 105 -6.17 7.89 -15.14
N TYR A 106 -6.66 6.66 -15.08
CA TYR A 106 -8.06 6.36 -14.83
C TYR A 106 -8.29 6.05 -13.36
N THR A 107 -9.09 6.89 -12.70
CA THR A 107 -9.62 6.56 -11.38
C THR A 107 -10.64 5.43 -11.54
N CYS A 108 -10.43 4.33 -10.82
CA CYS A 108 -11.37 3.21 -10.82
C CYS A 108 -12.75 3.70 -10.37
N GLN A 109 -13.78 3.50 -11.21
CA GLN A 109 -15.14 3.95 -10.91
C GLN A 109 -15.79 3.18 -9.76
N THR A 110 -15.25 2.01 -9.41
CA THR A 110 -15.77 1.16 -8.33
C THR A 110 -15.19 1.52 -6.98
N CYS A 111 -13.87 1.66 -6.88
CA CYS A 111 -13.19 1.93 -5.61
C CYS A 111 -12.71 3.37 -5.47
N GLY A 112 -12.95 4.26 -6.42
CA GLY A 112 -12.48 5.65 -6.38
C GLY A 112 -10.95 5.79 -6.36
N GLY A 113 -10.20 4.74 -6.71
CA GLY A 113 -8.74 4.70 -6.64
C GLY A 113 -8.16 4.18 -5.30
N TYR A 114 -9.00 3.82 -4.32
CA TYR A 114 -8.54 3.30 -3.03
C TYR A 114 -8.07 1.83 -3.08
N ARG A 115 -8.37 1.10 -4.17
CA ARG A 115 -8.03 -0.33 -4.40
C ARG A 115 -8.56 -1.33 -3.37
N LEU A 116 -9.23 -0.84 -2.33
CA LEU A 116 -9.89 -1.60 -1.30
C LEU A 116 -11.36 -1.20 -1.25
N LEU A 117 -12.22 -2.16 -0.94
CA LEU A 117 -13.65 -2.00 -0.76
C LEU A 117 -14.06 -2.57 0.60
N PRO A 118 -15.10 -2.05 1.25
CA PRO A 118 -15.71 -2.69 2.40
C PRO A 118 -16.09 -4.13 2.07
N CYS A 119 -15.78 -5.06 2.98
CA CYS A 119 -16.10 -6.47 2.79
C CYS A 119 -17.60 -6.65 2.55
N PRO A 120 -18.03 -7.32 1.47
CA PRO A 120 -19.46 -7.50 1.19
C PRO A 120 -20.15 -8.40 2.23
N SER A 121 -19.41 -9.30 2.89
CA SER A 121 -19.96 -10.22 3.89
C SER A 121 -20.20 -9.56 5.25
N CYS A 122 -19.28 -8.73 5.74
CA CYS A 122 -19.39 -8.09 7.07
C CYS A 122 -19.63 -6.58 7.01
N LYS A 123 -19.69 -5.99 5.80
CA LYS A 123 -19.83 -4.55 5.54
C LYS A 123 -18.77 -3.70 6.25
N GLY A 124 -17.55 -4.22 6.38
CA GLY A 124 -16.46 -3.55 7.10
C GLY A 124 -16.45 -3.75 8.62
N SER A 125 -17.49 -4.36 9.22
CA SER A 125 -17.57 -4.51 10.68
C SER A 125 -16.62 -5.54 11.28
N LYS A 126 -16.00 -6.38 10.43
CA LYS A 126 -15.23 -7.58 10.80
C LYS A 126 -16.02 -8.62 11.63
N LYS A 127 -17.33 -8.43 11.82
CA LYS A 127 -18.22 -9.36 12.51
C LYS A 127 -18.92 -10.28 11.50
N SER A 128 -18.90 -11.58 11.76
CA SER A 128 -19.66 -12.55 10.98
C SER A 128 -21.11 -12.59 11.45
N VAL A 129 -22.00 -13.07 10.57
CA VAL A 129 -23.40 -13.33 10.88
C VAL A 129 -23.63 -14.70 11.54
N HIS A 130 -22.56 -15.48 11.77
CA HIS A 130 -22.67 -16.81 12.38
C HIS A 130 -22.72 -16.70 13.90
N ARG A 131 -23.73 -17.37 14.47
CA ARG A 131 -24.05 -17.37 15.89
C ARG A 131 -23.37 -18.55 16.56
N ASN A 132 -22.64 -18.32 17.64
CA ASN A 132 -22.16 -19.40 18.48
C ASN A 132 -23.36 -19.91 19.28
N HIS A 133 -23.83 -21.13 19.01
CA HIS A 133 -24.95 -21.75 19.74
C HIS A 133 -24.58 -22.22 21.16
N PHE A 134 -23.33 -22.03 21.60
CA PHE A 134 -22.77 -22.59 22.82
C PHE A 134 -22.72 -21.63 24.03
N THR A 135 -22.93 -20.33 23.84
CA THR A 135 -22.85 -19.33 24.92
C THR A 135 -24.06 -18.39 24.89
N ALA A 136 -24.62 -18.08 26.07
CA ALA A 136 -25.74 -17.14 26.22
C ALA A 136 -25.38 -15.68 25.81
N GLU A 137 -24.09 -15.38 25.68
CA GLU A 137 -23.58 -14.08 25.27
C GLU A 137 -23.41 -13.99 23.75
N PHE A 138 -23.86 -12.87 23.17
CA PHE A 138 -23.80 -12.56 21.74
C PHE A 138 -22.35 -12.33 21.26
N VAL A 139 -21.59 -13.40 21.04
CA VAL A 139 -20.25 -13.28 20.42
C VAL A 139 -20.35 -13.61 18.94
N ALA A 140 -20.38 -12.57 18.10
CA ALA A 140 -20.23 -12.73 16.66
C ALA A 140 -18.78 -13.14 16.33
N LEU A 141 -18.58 -14.25 15.63
CA LEU A 141 -17.23 -14.68 15.20
C LEU A 141 -16.60 -13.63 14.26
N LYS A 142 -15.27 -13.59 14.17
CA LYS A 142 -14.57 -12.72 13.21
C LYS A 142 -14.83 -13.17 11.78
N CYS A 143 -15.10 -12.21 10.88
CA CYS A 143 -15.26 -12.48 9.46
C CYS A 143 -13.94 -12.94 8.84
N MET A 144 -13.95 -14.10 8.17
CA MET A 144 -12.78 -14.69 7.50
C MET A 144 -12.62 -14.25 6.04
N ASN A 145 -13.58 -13.52 5.47
CA ASN A 145 -13.57 -13.09 4.07
C ASN A 145 -12.87 -11.74 3.81
N CYS A 146 -12.22 -11.16 4.81
CA CYS A 146 -11.62 -9.83 4.74
C CYS A 146 -10.38 -9.72 5.62
N ASP A 147 -9.60 -8.66 5.42
CA ASP A 147 -8.43 -8.35 6.23
C ASP A 147 -8.81 -7.92 7.67
N GLU A 148 -7.80 -7.54 8.46
CA GLU A 148 -7.94 -7.19 9.88
C GLU A 148 -8.92 -6.02 10.13
N VAL A 149 -9.10 -5.14 9.14
CA VAL A 149 -9.94 -3.94 9.21
C VAL A 149 -11.22 -4.05 8.40
N GLY A 150 -11.56 -5.25 7.92
CA GLY A 150 -12.84 -5.49 7.24
C GLY A 150 -12.87 -5.08 5.77
N LEU A 151 -11.73 -4.95 5.12
CA LEU A 151 -11.61 -4.59 3.71
C LEU A 151 -11.26 -5.80 2.83
N VAL A 152 -11.59 -5.68 1.55
CA VAL A 152 -11.23 -6.62 0.47
C VAL A 152 -10.65 -5.86 -0.72
N LYS A 153 -9.83 -6.53 -1.52
CA LYS A 153 -9.29 -5.94 -2.76
C LYS A 153 -10.41 -5.61 -3.73
N CYS A 154 -10.26 -4.49 -4.44
CA CYS A 154 -11.14 -4.13 -5.54
C CYS A 154 -11.08 -5.22 -6.62
N HIS A 155 -12.24 -5.65 -7.12
CA HIS A 155 -12.30 -6.64 -8.19
C HIS A 155 -11.96 -6.04 -9.57
N ASN A 156 -11.95 -4.70 -9.69
CA ASN A 156 -11.71 -3.98 -10.95
C ASN A 156 -10.30 -3.38 -11.07
N CYS A 157 -9.45 -3.43 -10.04
CA CYS A 157 -8.07 -2.90 -10.11
C CYS A 157 -7.13 -3.47 -9.06
#